data_AF-A0A2V1MVW1-F1
#
_entry.id   AF-A0A2V1MVW1-F1
#
_cell.length_a   1.000
_cell.length_b   1.000
_cell.length_c   1.000
_cell.angle_alpha   90.00
_cell.angle_beta   90.00
_cell.angle_gamma   90.00
#
_symmetry.space_group_name_H-M   'P 1'
#
loop_
_entity.id
_entity.type
_entity.pdbx_description
1 polymer ?
#
loop_
_entity_poly.entity_id
_entity_poly.type
_entity_poly.pdbx_seq_one_letter_code
_entity_poly.pdbx_strand_id
1 'polypeptide(L)'
;VATSLEHIGKFARIDKDYDGVVAGGFIFQLTPFESSEIISKFLLFNLSSPLFYKQLKAITKLSGQALYNIPKTTLSELLIPLAPFEEQELITQKVEKLFEKVNQLWK
;
A
#
# COMPACT_ATOMS: atom_id res chain seq x y z
N VAL A 1 -23.31 -9.67 -0.25
CA VAL A 1 -22.96 -9.23 1.12
C VAL A 1 -22.08 -10.29 1.74
N ALA A 2 -20.79 -9.96 1.88
CA ALA A 2 -19.65 -10.71 2.42
C ALA A 2 -18.44 -10.35 1.52
N THR A 3 -17.94 -9.12 1.63
CA THR A 3 -16.71 -8.74 0.90
C THR A 3 -15.56 -9.51 1.55
N SER A 4 -15.04 -10.52 0.84
CA SER A 4 -14.11 -11.50 1.34
C SER A 4 -12.85 -10.88 1.95
N LEU A 5 -12.29 -11.53 2.96
CA LEU A 5 -10.96 -11.24 3.53
C LEU A 5 -9.85 -11.28 2.45
N GLU A 6 -10.14 -11.85 1.29
CA GLU A 6 -9.24 -11.97 0.15
C GLU A 6 -9.03 -10.65 -0.62
N HIS A 7 -9.93 -9.67 -0.49
CA HIS A 7 -9.88 -8.40 -1.22
C HIS A 7 -9.52 -7.18 -0.37
N ILE A 8 -8.96 -7.39 0.83
CA ILE A 8 -8.52 -6.32 1.72
C ILE A 8 -7.24 -5.65 1.21
N GLY A 9 -6.93 -4.43 1.66
CA GLY A 9 -5.61 -3.82 1.43
C GLY A 9 -5.40 -3.28 0.01
N LYS A 10 -6.26 -2.36 -0.44
CA LYS A 10 -6.01 -1.63 -1.69
C LYS A 10 -5.12 -0.44 -1.41
N PHE A 11 -4.00 -0.35 -2.11
CA PHE A 11 -3.02 0.71 -1.97
C PHE A 11 -2.89 1.47 -3.28
N ALA A 12 -2.73 2.78 -3.19
CA ALA A 12 -2.49 3.66 -4.32
C ALA A 12 -1.45 4.69 -3.93
N ARG A 13 -0.62 5.09 -4.91
CA ARG A 13 0.35 6.17 -4.78
C ARG A 13 -0.20 7.40 -5.48
N ILE A 14 -0.08 8.55 -4.82
CA ILE A 14 -0.30 9.85 -5.45
C ILE A 14 0.93 10.15 -6.30
N ASP A 15 0.75 10.21 -7.61
CA ASP A 15 1.81 10.29 -8.62
C ASP A 15 2.17 11.73 -9.01
N LYS A 16 1.30 12.68 -8.71
CA LYS A 16 1.45 14.11 -8.94
C LYS A 16 0.64 14.89 -7.91
N ASP A 17 0.91 16.18 -7.79
CA ASP A 17 0.09 17.08 -6.99
C ASP A 17 -1.25 17.36 -7.69
N TYR A 18 -2.33 17.39 -6.91
CA TYR A 18 -3.69 17.64 -7.38
C TYR A 18 -4.26 18.88 -6.68
N ASP A 19 -4.60 19.91 -7.45
CA ASP A 19 -5.20 21.14 -6.92
C ASP A 19 -6.69 20.99 -6.67
N GLY A 20 -7.14 21.40 -5.48
CA GLY A 20 -8.56 21.42 -5.12
C GLY A 20 -9.20 20.03 -4.94
N VAL A 21 -8.40 18.98 -4.74
CA VAL A 21 -8.86 17.60 -4.55
C VAL A 21 -8.73 17.17 -3.10
N VAL A 22 -9.70 16.37 -2.63
CA VAL A 22 -9.67 15.76 -1.30
C VAL A 22 -9.82 14.25 -1.37
N ALA A 23 -9.17 13.58 -0.42
CA ALA A 23 -9.36 12.18 -0.11
C ALA A 23 -10.79 11.91 0.42
N GLY A 24 -11.44 10.82 -0.03
CA GLY A 24 -12.74 10.40 0.50
C GLY A 24 -12.67 9.92 1.96
N GLY A 25 -13.79 9.94 2.68
CA GLY A 25 -13.84 9.67 4.14
C GLY A 25 -13.47 8.25 4.59
N PHE A 26 -13.22 7.31 3.67
CA PHE A 26 -12.90 5.91 3.98
C PHE A 26 -11.50 5.49 3.51
N ILE A 27 -10.58 6.45 3.36
CA ILE A 27 -9.18 6.15 3.03
C ILE A 27 -8.25 6.57 4.17
N PHE A 28 -7.19 5.79 4.35
CA PHE A 28 -6.06 6.19 5.19
C PHE A 28 -4.98 6.79 4.31
N GLN A 29 -4.53 8.00 4.66
CA GLN A 29 -3.43 8.68 3.99
C GLN A 29 -2.15 8.49 4.81
N LEU A 30 -1.13 7.93 4.16
CA LEU A 30 0.23 7.89 4.66
C LEU A 30 1.03 8.98 3.94
N THR A 31 1.53 9.96 4.70
CA THR A 31 2.35 11.05 4.15
C THR A 31 3.75 10.94 4.76
N PRO A 32 4.78 10.56 3.98
CA PRO A 32 6.16 10.57 4.45
C PRO A 32 6.60 11.97 4.87
N PHE A 33 7.59 12.05 5.75
CA PHE A 33 8.14 13.34 6.18
C PHE A 33 8.88 14.07 5.04
N GLU A 34 9.51 13.30 4.14
CA GLU A 34 10.23 13.81 2.98
C GLU A 34 9.49 13.43 1.70
N SER A 35 9.35 14.38 0.78
CA SER A 35 8.79 14.13 -0.55
C SER A 35 9.84 13.49 -1.44
N SER A 36 9.65 12.21 -1.75
CA SER A 36 10.55 11.43 -2.61
C SER A 36 9.77 10.42 -3.44
N GLU A 37 10.02 10.42 -4.75
CA GLU A 37 9.40 9.47 -5.67
C GLU A 37 9.82 8.03 -5.35
N ILE A 38 11.10 7.83 -5.01
CA ILE A 38 11.67 6.53 -4.65
C ILE A 38 11.01 6.00 -3.38
N ILE A 39 10.95 6.80 -2.32
CA ILE A 39 10.29 6.41 -1.05
C ILE A 39 8.82 6.07 -1.31
N SER A 40 8.11 6.91 -2.07
CA SER A 40 6.69 6.71 -2.35
C SER A 40 6.41 5.42 -3.13
N LYS A 41 7.24 5.09 -4.13
CA LYS A 41 7.15 3.82 -4.88
C LYS A 41 7.54 2.62 -4.02
N PHE A 42 8.63 2.74 -3.26
CA PHE A 42 9.08 1.70 -2.34
C PHE A 42 7.99 1.35 -1.33
N LEU A 43 7.35 2.35 -0.71
CA LEU A 43 6.23 2.15 0.21
C LEU A 43 5.05 1.46 -0.49
N LEU A 44 4.67 1.88 -1.70
CA LEU A 44 3.60 1.22 -2.44
C LEU A 44 3.89 -0.28 -2.66
N PHE A 45 5.10 -0.62 -3.12
CA PHE A 45 5.49 -2.00 -3.33
C PHE A 45 5.55 -2.81 -2.02
N ASN A 46 6.02 -2.18 -0.94
CA ASN A 46 6.06 -2.82 0.37
C ASN A 46 4.66 -3.11 0.94
N LEU A 47 3.76 -2.13 0.90
CA LEU A 47 2.37 -2.25 1.33
C LEU A 47 1.61 -3.28 0.48
N SER A 48 1.97 -3.39 -0.80
CA SER A 48 1.40 -4.37 -1.73
C SER A 48 2.03 -5.76 -1.62
N SER A 49 3.04 -5.94 -0.74
CA SER A 49 3.77 -7.20 -0.62
C SER A 49 2.99 -8.26 0.18
N PRO A 50 3.24 -9.56 -0.07
CA PRO A 50 2.67 -10.64 0.74
C PRO A 50 2.99 -10.51 2.25
N LEU A 51 4.15 -9.95 2.58
CA LEU A 51 4.59 -9.75 3.97
C LEU A 51 3.68 -8.75 4.69
N PHE A 52 3.39 -7.60 4.07
CA PHE A 52 2.49 -6.61 4.65
C PHE A 52 1.05 -7.13 4.72
N TYR A 53 0.58 -7.81 3.67
CA TYR A 53 -0.73 -8.45 3.66
C TYR A 53 -0.93 -9.47 4.79
N LYS A 54 0.12 -10.22 5.17
CA LYS A 54 0.06 -11.13 6.31
C LYS A 54 -0.27 -10.39 7.62
N GLN A 55 0.40 -9.26 7.85
CA GLN A 55 0.13 -8.41 9.02
C GLN A 55 -1.27 -7.79 8.95
N LEU A 56 -1.66 -7.28 7.77
CA LEU A 56 -2.96 -6.66 7.54
C LEU A 56 -4.12 -7.62 7.81
N LYS A 57 -4.02 -8.87 7.32
CA LYS A 57 -5.03 -9.91 7.57
C LYS A 57 -5.15 -10.22 9.05
N ALA A 58 -4.04 -10.22 9.80
CA ALA A 58 -4.05 -10.52 11.23
C ALA A 58 -4.81 -9.47 12.06
N ILE A 59 -4.82 -8.20 11.62
CA ILE A 59 -5.53 -7.12 12.32
C ILE A 59 -6.94 -6.86 11.78
N THR A 60 -7.27 -7.42 10.61
CA THR A 60 -8.58 -7.24 9.99
C THR A 60 -9.62 -8.08 10.73
N LYS A 61 -10.68 -7.42 11.21
CA LYS A 61 -11.75 -8.09 11.97
C LYS A 61 -13.08 -7.93 11.26
N LEU A 62 -13.92 -8.96 11.35
CA LEU A 62 -15.32 -8.85 10.97
C LEU A 62 -16.02 -7.95 11.99
N SER A 63 -16.54 -6.82 11.55
CA SER A 63 -17.36 -5.96 12.41
C SER A 63 -18.74 -6.58 12.65
N GLY A 64 -19.44 -6.12 13.70
CA GLY A 64 -20.80 -6.58 14.02
C GLY A 64 -21.84 -6.35 12.90
N GLN A 65 -21.50 -5.57 11.87
CA GLN A 65 -22.32 -5.35 10.67
C GLN A 65 -21.92 -6.25 9.49
N ALA A 66 -21.16 -7.31 9.73
CA ALA A 66 -20.63 -8.25 8.71
C ALA A 66 -19.75 -7.60 7.63
N LEU A 67 -19.18 -6.42 7.92
CA LEU A 67 -18.16 -5.77 7.09
C LEU A 67 -16.78 -5.96 7.73
N TYR A 68 -15.80 -6.38 6.94
CA TYR A 68 -14.41 -6.38 7.42
C TYR A 68 -13.91 -4.95 7.54
N ASN A 69 -13.43 -4.59 8.72
CA ASN A 69 -12.86 -3.27 8.97
C ASN A 69 -11.43 -3.40 9.50
N ILE A 70 -10.63 -2.38 9.20
CA ILE A 70 -9.24 -2.25 9.65
C ILE A 70 -9.20 -1.03 10.57
N PRO A 71 -9.17 -1.23 11.91
CA PRO A 71 -9.10 -0.12 12.84
C PRO A 71 -7.82 0.70 12.64
N LYS A 72 -7.93 2.04 12.65
CA LYS A 72 -6.79 2.95 12.48
C LYS A 72 -5.69 2.69 13.52
N THR A 73 -6.08 2.43 14.77
CA THR A 73 -5.15 2.18 15.88
C THR A 73 -4.27 0.96 15.63
N THR A 74 -4.87 -0.16 15.21
CA THR A 74 -4.11 -1.37 14.88
C THR A 74 -3.36 -1.25 13.55
N LEU A 75 -3.86 -0.44 12.61
CA LEU A 75 -3.16 -0.18 11.35
C LEU A 75 -1.85 0.57 11.59
N SER A 76 -1.81 1.53 12.53
CA SER A 76 -0.59 2.25 12.88
C SER A 76 0.47 1.39 13.59
N GLU A 77 0.11 0.20 14.05
CA GLU A 77 1.04 -0.75 14.69
C GLU A 77 1.73 -1.66 13.66
N LEU A 78 1.28 -1.65 12.39
CA LEU A 78 1.87 -2.49 11.35
C LEU A 78 3.28 -2.04 11.00
N LEU A 79 4.18 -3.00 10.84
CA LEU A 79 5.58 -2.73 10.54
C LEU A 79 5.83 -2.69 9.03
N ILE A 80 6.55 -1.66 8.59
CA ILE A 80 7.05 -1.50 7.24
C ILE A 80 8.58 -1.59 7.32
N PRO A 81 9.24 -2.61 6.73
CA PRO A 81 10.69 -2.67 6.70
C PRO A 81 11.21 -1.57 5.78
N LEU A 82 11.93 -0.61 6.38
CA LEU A 82 12.55 0.50 5.66
C LEU A 82 14.02 0.19 5.43
N ALA A 83 14.37 -0.11 4.17
CA ALA A 83 15.75 -0.35 3.76
C ALA A 83 16.54 0.97 3.68
N PRO A 84 17.89 0.95 3.62
CA PRO A 84 18.68 2.12 3.25
C PRO A 84 18.26 2.69 1.88
N PHE A 85 18.49 3.99 1.67
CA PHE A 85 17.98 4.69 0.48
C PHE A 85 18.45 4.05 -0.83
N GLU A 86 19.72 3.67 -0.92
CA GLU A 86 20.30 3.00 -2.09
C GLU A 86 19.60 1.67 -2.37
N GLU A 87 19.24 0.91 -1.34
CA GLU A 87 18.48 -0.32 -1.49
C GLU A 87 17.03 -0.06 -1.90
N GLN A 88 16.40 0.99 -1.38
CA GLN A 88 15.04 1.38 -1.80
C GLN A 88 14.99 1.69 -3.30
N GLU A 89 16.00 2.41 -3.81
CA GLU A 89 16.13 2.71 -5.24
C GLU A 89 16.30 1.42 -6.06
N LEU A 90 17.23 0.55 -5.67
CA LEU A 90 17.48 -0.72 -6.37
C LEU A 90 16.25 -1.63 -6.40
N ILE A 91 15.53 -1.73 -5.29
CA ILE A 91 14.29 -2.52 -5.19
C ILE A 91 13.23 -1.94 -6.14
N THR A 92 13.02 -0.63 -6.08
CA THR A 92 12.03 0.08 -6.91
C THR A 92 12.30 -0.17 -8.40
N GLN A 93 13.53 0.05 -8.86
CA GLN A 93 13.92 -0.16 -10.25
C GLN A 93 13.72 -1.62 -10.72
N LYS A 94 14.04 -2.60 -9.86
CA LYS A 94 13.86 -4.02 -10.20
C LYS A 94 12.38 -4.38 -10.32
N VAL A 95 11.55 -3.93 -9.40
CA VAL A 95 10.11 -4.20 -9.41
C VAL A 95 9.44 -3.55 -10.62
N GLU A 96 9.79 -2.30 -10.95
CA GLU A 96 9.27 -1.62 -12.14
C GLU A 96 9.63 -2.37 -13.43
N LYS A 97 10.90 -2.77 -13.60
CA LYS A 97 11.33 -3.59 -14.76
C LYS A 97 10.56 -4.91 -14.87
N LEU A 98 10.18 -5.52 -13.76
CA LEU A 98 9.36 -6.74 -13.79
C LEU A 98 7.93 -6.44 -14.25
N PHE A 99 7.31 -5.38 -13.74
CA PHE A 99 5.98 -4.96 -14.19
C PHE A 99 5.96 -4.54 -15.65
N GLU A 100 7.00 -3.87 -16.16
CA GLU A 100 7.14 -3.55 -17.58
C GLU A 100 7.14 -4.82 -18.44
N LYS A 101 7.91 -5.84 -18.06
CA LYS A 101 7.93 -7.14 -18.75
C LYS A 101 6.57 -7.81 -18.72
N VAL A 102 5.88 -7.80 -17.57
CA VAL A 102 4.52 -8.34 -17.47
C VAL A 102 3.58 -7.58 -18.41
N ASN A 103 3.60 -6.25 -18.40
CA ASN A 103 2.74 -5.44 -19.27
C ASN A 103 3.00 -5.68 -20.77
N GLN A 104 4.22 -6.05 -21.17
CA GLN A 104 4.53 -6.41 -22.56
C GLN A 104 3.93 -7.77 -22.97
N LEU A 105 3.78 -8.71 -22.04
CA LEU A 105 3.16 -10.02 -22.31
C LEU A 105 1.64 -9.95 -22.47
N TRP A 106 1.03 -8.90 -21.92
CA TRP A 106 -0.42 -8.67 -21.97
C TRP A 106 -0.82 -7.71 -23.12
N LYS A 107 0.11 -7.36 -24.00
CA LYS A 107 -0.15 -6.70 -25.28
C LYS A 107 -0.39 -7.73 -26.37
#